data_AF-A0A1U7M3W3-F1
#
_entry.id   AF-A0A1U7M3W3-F1
#
_cell.length_a   1.000
_cell.length_b   1.000
_cell.length_c   1.000
_cell.angle_alpha   90.00
_cell.angle_beta   90.00
_cell.angle_gamma   90.00
#
_symmetry.space_group_name_H-M   'P 1'
#
loop_
_entity.id
_entity.type
_entity.pdbx_description
1 polymer ?
#
loop_
_entity_poly.entity_id
_entity_poly.type
_entity_poly.pdbx_seq_one_letter_code
_entity_poly.pdbx_strand_id
1 'polypeptide(L)' 'MKNIIKKWLEKLGEANKESFGTGRLDCCQLGRESDKVKVNNKKSIK' A
#
# COMPACT_ATOMS: atom_id res chain seq x y z
N MET A 1 1.04 -31.15 -11.18
CA MET A 1 1.83 -30.16 -10.41
C MET A 1 1.80 -28.75 -11.00
N LYS A 2 2.19 -28.51 -12.26
CA LYS A 2 2.25 -27.15 -12.85
C LYS A 2 0.92 -26.36 -12.78
N ASN A 3 -0.23 -27.00 -13.03
CA ASN A 3 -1.53 -26.32 -12.96
C ASN A 3 -1.99 -25.95 -11.56
N ILE A 4 -1.56 -26.69 -10.53
CA ILE A 4 -1.94 -26.42 -9.13
C ILE A 4 -1.19 -25.19 -8.63
N ILE A 5 0.10 -25.13 -8.93
CA ILE A 5 0.96 -23.98 -8.61
C ILE A 5 0.45 -22.74 -9.35
N LYS A 6 0.07 -22.87 -10.63
CA LYS A 6 -0.50 -21.75 -11.41
C LYS A 6 -1.76 -21.18 -10.75
N LYS A 7 -2.74 -22.04 -10.42
CA LYS A 7 -3.98 -21.59 -9.76
C LYS A 7 -3.73 -20.97 -8.39
N TRP A 8 -2.73 -21.46 -7.66
CA TRP A 8 -2.34 -20.89 -6.37
C TRP A 8 -1.70 -19.49 -6.53
N LEU A 9 -0.81 -19.32 -7.50
CA LEU A 9 -0.21 -18.03 -7.83
C LEU A 9 -1.24 -17.01 -8.33
N GLU A 10 -2.22 -17.45 -9.12
CA GLU A 10 -3.33 -16.58 -9.57
C GLU A 10 -4.13 -16.06 -8.37
N LYS A 11 -4.53 -16.93 -7.44
CA LYS A 11 -5.24 -16.54 -6.21
C LYS A 11 -4.42 -15.59 -5.33
N LEU A 12 -3.12 -15.83 -5.19
CA LEU A 12 -2.24 -14.93 -4.45
C LEU A 12 -2.15 -13.55 -5.10
N GLY A 13 -2.11 -13.49 -6.44
CA GLY A 13 -2.10 -12.24 -7.18
C GLY A 13 -3.39 -11.43 -6.98
N GLU A 14 -4.55 -12.08 -6.95
CA GLU A 14 -5.84 -11.43 -6.66
C GLU A 14 -5.89 -10.88 -5.24
N ALA A 15 -5.49 -11.66 -4.23
CA ALA A 15 -5.47 -11.22 -2.84
C ALA A 15 -4.49 -10.05 -2.59
N ASN A 16 -3.32 -10.06 -3.24
CA ASN A 16 -2.37 -8.96 -3.16
C ASN A 16 -2.93 -7.66 -3.76
N LYS A 17 -3.69 -7.73 -4.86
CA LYS A 17 -4.33 -6.53 -5.44
C LYS A 17 -5.38 -5.94 -4.51
N GLU A 18 -6.14 -6.77 -3.79
CA GLU A 18 -7.13 -6.30 -2.83
C GLU A 18 -6.46 -5.60 -1.63
N SER A 19 -5.36 -6.18 -1.11
CA SER A 19 -4.68 -5.67 0.08
C SER A 19 -3.79 -4.46 -0.18
N PHE A 20 -3.12 -4.40 -1.33
CA PHE A 20 -2.11 -3.39 -1.65
C PHE A 20 -2.50 -2.46 -2.82
N GLY A 21 -3.64 -2.72 -3.47
CA GLY A 21 -4.09 -1.97 -4.64
C GLY A 21 -3.36 -2.37 -5.93
N THR A 22 -3.51 -1.54 -6.98
CA THR A 22 -2.85 -1.71 -8.29
C THR A 22 -1.53 -0.95 -8.42
N GLY A 23 -1.19 -0.13 -7.42
CA GLY A 23 0.05 0.64 -7.39
C GLY A 23 1.24 -0.22 -6.97
N ARG A 24 2.43 0.14 -7.47
CA ARG A 24 3.66 -0.37 -6.86
C ARG A 24 3.77 0.22 -5.45
N LEU A 25 4.06 -0.63 -4.47
CA LEU A 25 4.46 -0.16 -3.14
C LEU A 25 5.76 0.60 -3.29
N ASP A 26 5.68 1.92 -3.25
CA ASP A 26 6.84 2.79 -3.24
C ASP A 26 7.28 3.01 -1.80
N CYS A 27 8.57 2.82 -1.52
CA CYS A 27 9.13 3.00 -0.18
C CYS A 27 8.94 4.44 0.34
N CYS A 28 8.81 5.43 -0.55
CA CYS A 28 8.53 6.80 -0.16
C CYS A 28 7.07 7.02 0.26
N GLN A 29 6.12 6.18 -0.19
CA GLN A 29 4.73 6.23 0.29
C GLN A 29 4.58 5.58 1.66
N LEU A 30 5.26 4.44 1.89
CA LEU A 30 5.23 3.70 3.15
C LEU A 30 5.65 4.53 4.38
N GLY A 31 6.57 5.49 4.22
CA GLY A 31 6.96 6.41 5.30
C GLY A 31 6.04 7.63 5.47
N ARG A 32 5.34 8.05 4.41
CA ARG A 32 4.56 9.31 4.40
C ARG A 32 3.16 9.19 4.97
N GLU A 33 2.55 8.01 5.00
CA GLU A 33 1.21 7.84 5.59
C GLU A 33 1.22 7.92 7.12
N SER A 34 2.32 7.54 7.76
CA SER A 34 2.54 7.73 9.20
C SER A 34 2.61 9.20 9.63
N ASP A 35 2.98 10.11 8.71
CA ASP A 35 3.05 11.56 8.95
C ASP A 35 1.73 12.30 8.68
N LYS A 36 0.65 11.61 8.32
CA LYS A 36 -0.69 12.22 8.25
C LYS A 36 -1.35 12.40 9.62
N VAL A 37 -0.57 12.29 10.71
CA VAL A 37 -0.97 12.79 12.03
C VAL A 37 -0.94 14.32 12.02
N LYS A 38 -2.09 14.88 11.65
CA LYS A 38 -2.57 16.24 11.94
C LYS A 38 -1.58 17.39 11.66
N VAL A 39 -1.56 17.86 10.41
CA VAL A 39 -1.38 19.29 10.14
C VAL A 39 -2.68 20.01 10.54
N ASN A 40 -2.91 20.12 11.84
CA ASN A 40 -3.89 21.05 12.41
C ASN A 40 -3.19 21.80 13.56
N ASN A 41 -3.10 23.12 13.38
CA ASN A 41 -2.60 24.15 14.31
C ASN A 41 -1.08 24.32 14.55
N LYS A 42 -0.52 25.36 13.92
CA LYS A 42 0.14 26.51 14.59
C LYS A 42 0.30 27.63 13.56
N LYS A 43 -0.65 28.57 13.52
CA LYS A 43 -0.60 29.91 14.15
C LYS A 43 0.38 30.85 13.43
N SER A 44 -0.20 31.85 12.76
CA SER A 44 0.37 33.16 12.40
C SER A 44 1.31 33.70 13.48
N ILE A 45 2.39 34.39 13.06
CA ILE A 45 3.29 35.37 13.74
C ILE A 45 4.65 35.19 13.01
N LYS A 46 5.29 36.15 12.35
CA LYS A 46 5.19 37.62 12.28
C LYS A 46 5.73 38.06 10.91
#